data_AF-G7GZG2-F1
#
_entry.id   AF-G7GZG2-F1
#
_cell.length_a   1.000
_cell.length_b   1.000
_cell.length_c   1.000
_cell.angle_alpha   90.00
_cell.angle_beta   90.00
_cell.angle_gamma   90.00
#
_symmetry.space_group_name_H-M   'P 1'
#
loop_
_entity.id
_entity.type
_entity.pdbx_description
1 polymer ?
#
loop_
_entity_poly.entity_id
_entity_poly.type
_entity_poly.pdbx_seq_one_letter_code
_entity_poly.pdbx_strand_id
1 'polypeptide(L)'
;MKGKSQMAEAKKTAKSAERERASAIAEGNWVPTPESKSKAIWFRVAAIVLWVAAIGIELWVIFKILRPSEPVNTWWLIGFLVAMAVLAIGGNLLWKKANRLDPASEKNKFRFFVQNQLGAIITVIAFLPLIILIFLDKDMDGKQKGIIGGIAIVLAGIVFATGVETDPVSSEQISRETNVVQNLTGKDEVWYSKKGSTFHVCEKAALITGRIKPENLTHGTVAEAHAAGVPRLTKLWTSEARNHCGVPEDRIQSVLSGATGLSADDLKDTLDPKDQGQIKAPASGVPTPNNVTPLPSTPAPAPNTQRPAA
;
A
#
# COMPACT_ATOMS: atom_id res chain seq x y z
N MET A 1 -26.72 19.89 -26.33
CA MET A 1 -26.53 18.48 -26.72
C MET A 1 -25.20 17.87 -26.21
N LYS A 2 -24.09 18.62 -26.15
CA LYS A 2 -22.76 18.12 -25.70
C LYS A 2 -22.75 17.45 -24.30
N GLY A 3 -23.45 18.00 -23.31
CA GLY A 3 -23.51 17.44 -21.95
C GLY A 3 -24.26 16.11 -21.81
N LYS A 4 -25.33 15.87 -22.60
CA LYS A 4 -26.06 14.59 -22.57
C LYS A 4 -25.24 13.44 -23.17
N SER A 5 -24.44 13.72 -24.20
CA SER A 5 -23.53 12.74 -24.82
C SER A 5 -22.41 12.33 -23.85
N GLN A 6 -21.77 13.31 -23.20
CA GLN A 6 -20.71 13.06 -22.22
C GLN A 6 -21.21 12.28 -20.99
N MET A 7 -22.42 12.58 -20.52
CA MET A 7 -23.02 11.86 -19.39
C MET A 7 -23.41 10.42 -19.75
N ALA A 8 -23.86 10.18 -20.99
CA ALA A 8 -24.14 8.83 -21.49
C ALA A 8 -22.86 8.00 -21.65
N GLU A 9 -21.78 8.61 -22.13
CA GLU A 9 -20.47 7.98 -22.29
C GLU A 9 -19.84 7.65 -20.93
N ALA A 10 -19.87 8.59 -19.98
CA ALA A 10 -19.41 8.37 -18.60
C ALA A 10 -20.18 7.23 -17.92
N LYS A 11 -21.51 7.16 -18.11
CA LYS A 11 -22.35 6.08 -17.57
C LYS A 11 -22.00 4.72 -18.17
N LYS A 12 -21.69 4.67 -19.47
CA LYS A 12 -21.24 3.45 -20.16
C LYS A 12 -19.90 2.96 -19.59
N THR A 13 -18.94 3.86 -19.41
CA THR A 13 -17.61 3.55 -18.87
C THR A 13 -17.67 3.10 -17.40
N ALA A 14 -18.52 3.73 -16.59
CA ALA A 14 -18.72 3.30 -15.20
C ALA A 14 -19.29 1.86 -15.15
N LYS A 15 -20.28 1.57 -15.99
CA LYS A 15 -20.90 0.23 -16.06
C LYS A 15 -19.93 -0.84 -16.56
N SER A 16 -19.04 -0.53 -17.51
CA SER A 16 -18.02 -1.48 -17.95
C SER A 16 -16.98 -1.74 -16.86
N ALA A 17 -16.51 -0.70 -16.17
CA ALA A 17 -15.56 -0.83 -15.07
C ALA A 17 -16.13 -1.65 -13.90
N GLU A 18 -17.42 -1.48 -13.60
CA GLU A 18 -18.10 -2.26 -12.56
C GLU A 18 -18.25 -3.75 -12.94
N ARG A 19 -18.54 -4.03 -14.21
CA ARG A 19 -18.57 -5.42 -14.73
C ARG A 19 -17.20 -6.08 -14.68
N GLU A 20 -16.16 -5.37 -15.09
CA GLU A 20 -14.78 -5.86 -15.07
C GLU A 20 -14.32 -6.15 -13.63
N ARG A 21 -14.65 -5.25 -12.70
CA ARG A 21 -14.43 -5.46 -11.26
C ARG A 21 -15.19 -6.69 -10.74
N ALA A 22 -16.45 -6.85 -11.11
CA ALA A 22 -17.25 -8.00 -10.70
C ALA A 22 -16.68 -9.32 -11.24
N SER A 23 -16.19 -9.33 -12.49
CA SER A 23 -15.52 -10.50 -13.08
C SER A 23 -14.25 -10.85 -12.33
N ALA A 24 -13.39 -9.86 -12.07
CA ALA A 24 -12.14 -10.08 -11.34
C ALA A 24 -12.40 -10.62 -9.92
N ILE A 25 -13.40 -10.08 -9.21
CA ILE A 25 -13.79 -10.58 -7.88
C ILE A 25 -14.35 -12.02 -7.98
N ALA A 26 -15.13 -12.33 -9.00
CA ALA A 26 -15.64 -13.68 -9.23
C ALA A 26 -14.51 -14.70 -9.53
N GLU A 27 -13.41 -14.23 -10.11
CA GLU A 27 -12.18 -15.00 -10.34
C GLU A 27 -11.27 -15.08 -9.10
N GLY A 28 -11.70 -14.55 -7.94
CA GLY A 28 -10.92 -14.55 -6.71
C GLY A 28 -9.80 -13.50 -6.66
N ASN A 29 -9.81 -12.54 -7.59
CA ASN A 29 -8.86 -11.43 -7.60
C ASN A 29 -9.41 -10.25 -6.79
N TRP A 30 -8.54 -9.68 -5.96
CA TRP A 30 -8.86 -8.46 -5.25
C TRP A 30 -8.77 -7.25 -6.19
N VAL A 31 -9.76 -6.36 -6.07
CA VAL A 31 -9.81 -5.08 -6.78
C VAL A 31 -10.17 -3.97 -5.80
N PRO A 32 -9.50 -2.81 -5.84
CA PRO A 32 -9.84 -1.67 -5.01
C PRO A 32 -11.32 -1.31 -5.09
N THR A 33 -11.91 -0.93 -3.96
CA THR A 33 -13.25 -0.35 -3.95
C THR A 33 -13.22 1.01 -4.68
N PRO A 34 -14.35 1.48 -5.25
CA PRO A 34 -14.42 2.80 -5.84
C PRO A 34 -13.95 3.92 -4.88
N GLU A 35 -14.28 3.77 -3.59
CA GLU A 35 -13.85 4.69 -2.54
C GLU A 35 -12.33 4.66 -2.33
N SER A 36 -11.72 3.47 -2.17
CA SER A 36 -10.27 3.34 -2.02
C SER A 36 -9.52 3.86 -3.23
N LYS A 37 -10.03 3.59 -4.44
CA LYS A 37 -9.47 4.12 -5.69
C LYS A 37 -9.54 5.64 -5.75
N SER A 38 -10.68 6.24 -5.37
CA SER A 38 -10.85 7.69 -5.31
C SER A 38 -9.89 8.33 -4.29
N LYS A 39 -9.77 7.75 -3.09
CA LYS A 39 -8.83 8.22 -2.05
C LYS A 39 -7.37 8.11 -2.52
N ALA A 40 -7.01 7.00 -3.18
CA ALA A 40 -5.68 6.80 -3.74
C ALA A 40 -5.34 7.86 -4.80
N ILE A 41 -6.28 8.18 -5.70
CA ILE A 41 -6.11 9.26 -6.68
C ILE A 41 -5.87 10.60 -5.98
N TRP A 42 -6.70 10.94 -4.99
CA TRP A 42 -6.55 12.18 -4.24
C TRP A 42 -5.18 12.27 -3.56
N PHE A 43 -4.72 11.21 -2.90
CA PHE A 43 -3.41 11.15 -2.27
C PHE A 43 -2.27 11.28 -3.29
N ARG A 44 -2.37 10.65 -4.47
CA ARG A 44 -1.37 10.80 -5.54
C ARG A 44 -1.29 12.24 -6.04
N VAL A 45 -2.43 12.87 -6.28
CA VAL A 45 -2.48 14.28 -6.72
C VAL A 45 -1.87 15.19 -5.66
N ALA A 46 -2.26 15.02 -4.39
CA ALA A 46 -1.70 15.78 -3.28
C ALA A 46 -0.18 15.56 -3.14
N ALA A 47 0.30 14.33 -3.27
CA ALA A 47 1.73 14.02 -3.27
C ALA A 47 2.49 14.69 -4.42
N ILE A 48 1.95 14.62 -5.64
CA ILE A 48 2.53 15.28 -6.81
C ILE A 48 2.59 16.80 -6.61
N VAL A 49 1.54 17.41 -6.06
CA VAL A 49 1.53 18.85 -5.75
C VAL A 49 2.63 19.21 -4.74
N LEU A 50 2.81 18.42 -3.68
CA LEU A 50 3.88 18.65 -2.71
C LEU A 50 5.28 18.51 -3.33
N TRP A 51 5.48 17.51 -4.18
CA TRP A 51 6.75 17.32 -4.89
C TRP A 51 7.02 18.44 -5.88
N VAL A 52 6.03 18.87 -6.66
CA VAL A 52 6.15 20.00 -7.58
C VAL A 52 6.43 21.30 -6.81
N ALA A 53 5.82 21.49 -5.64
CA ALA A 53 6.14 22.63 -4.78
C ALA A 53 7.59 22.58 -4.27
N ALA A 54 8.08 21.40 -3.86
CA ALA A 54 9.47 21.21 -3.45
C ALA A 54 10.45 21.51 -4.59
N ILE A 55 10.19 21.01 -5.80
CA ILE A 55 10.99 21.28 -7.00
C ILE A 55 10.89 22.76 -7.40
N GLY A 56 9.72 23.38 -7.29
CA GLY A 56 9.55 24.81 -7.57
C GLY A 56 10.37 25.68 -6.62
N ILE A 57 10.44 25.31 -5.34
CA ILE A 57 11.33 25.93 -4.35
C ILE A 57 12.79 25.70 -4.73
N GLU A 58 13.18 24.47 -5.08
CA GLU A 58 14.55 24.13 -5.50
C GLU A 58 14.97 25.00 -6.69
N LEU A 59 14.17 25.05 -7.75
CA LEU A 59 14.45 25.86 -8.93
C LEU A 59 14.59 27.34 -8.57
N TRP A 60 13.70 27.87 -7.73
CA TRP A 60 13.78 29.26 -7.29
C TRP A 60 15.06 29.54 -6.51
N VAL A 61 15.48 28.63 -5.62
CA VAL A 61 16.76 28.72 -4.89
C VAL A 61 17.94 28.67 -5.85
N ILE A 62 17.94 27.74 -6.81
CA ILE A 62 18.98 27.62 -7.83
C ILE A 62 19.11 28.91 -8.64
N PHE A 63 18.00 29.44 -9.18
CA PHE A 63 18.02 30.70 -9.92
C PHE A 63 18.47 31.90 -9.08
N LYS A 64 18.24 31.85 -7.76
CA LYS A 64 18.72 32.89 -6.86
C LYS A 64 20.22 32.80 -6.60
N ILE A 65 20.76 31.60 -6.42
CA ILE A 65 22.20 31.34 -6.27
C ILE A 65 22.95 31.71 -7.55
N LEU A 66 22.41 31.37 -8.73
CA LEU A 66 23.04 31.67 -10.02
C LEU A 66 23.01 33.16 -10.41
N ARG A 67 22.38 34.04 -9.61
CA ARG A 67 22.30 35.46 -9.93
C ARG A 67 23.61 36.16 -9.53
N PRO A 68 24.27 36.88 -10.46
CA PRO A 68 25.50 37.59 -10.15
C PRO A 68 25.30 38.64 -9.04
N SER A 69 26.30 38.76 -8.16
CA SER A 69 26.45 39.87 -7.20
C SER A 69 25.52 39.91 -5.98
N GLU A 70 24.81 38.82 -5.67
CA GLU A 70 24.06 38.70 -4.41
C GLU A 70 24.69 37.62 -3.49
N PRO A 71 25.18 37.98 -2.29
CA PRO A 71 25.76 36.99 -1.39
C PRO A 71 24.69 36.00 -0.90
N VAL A 72 25.01 34.70 -0.92
CA VAL A 72 24.07 33.67 -0.48
C VAL A 72 23.92 33.69 1.04
N ASN A 73 22.72 33.95 1.52
CA ASN A 73 22.40 33.86 2.94
C ASN A 73 22.26 32.39 3.37
N THR A 74 23.23 31.91 4.14
CA THR A 74 23.29 30.52 4.64
C THR A 74 22.03 30.10 5.40
N TRP A 75 21.50 30.95 6.29
CA TRP A 75 20.34 30.60 7.12
C TRP A 75 19.05 30.47 6.31
N TRP A 76 18.87 31.36 5.33
CA TRP A 76 17.76 31.27 4.38
C TRP A 76 17.86 29.98 3.56
N LEU A 77 19.04 29.62 3.06
CA LEU A 77 19.23 28.41 2.25
C LEU A 77 18.92 27.14 3.05
N ILE A 78 19.41 27.07 4.29
CA ILE A 78 19.06 25.98 5.22
C ILE A 78 17.55 25.94 5.45
N GLY A 79 16.90 27.10 5.64
CA GLY A 79 15.44 27.19 5.77
C GLY A 79 14.70 26.58 4.57
N PHE A 80 15.13 26.88 3.34
CA PHE A 80 14.55 26.29 2.13
C PHE A 80 14.83 24.80 1.98
N LEU A 81 16.03 24.34 2.32
CA LEU A 81 16.36 22.91 2.34
C LEU A 81 15.45 22.13 3.31
N VAL A 82 15.19 22.68 4.49
CA VAL A 82 14.26 22.06 5.45
C VAL A 82 12.83 22.10 4.92
N ALA A 83 12.39 23.23 4.33
CA ALA A 83 11.05 23.35 3.76
C ALA A 83 10.79 22.32 2.63
N MET A 84 11.73 22.17 1.69
CA MET A 84 11.61 21.17 0.62
C MET A 84 11.63 19.73 1.17
N ALA A 85 12.43 19.46 2.20
CA ALA A 85 12.47 18.13 2.84
C ALA A 85 11.13 17.78 3.47
N VAL A 86 10.50 18.72 4.18
CA VAL A 86 9.16 18.51 4.76
C VAL A 86 8.11 18.24 3.67
N LEU A 87 8.11 19.02 2.59
CA LEU A 87 7.19 18.82 1.47
C LEU A 87 7.40 17.46 0.79
N ALA A 88 8.66 17.09 0.51
CA ALA A 88 9.00 15.84 -0.14
C ALA A 88 8.66 14.62 0.73
N ILE A 89 8.92 14.68 2.05
CA ILE A 89 8.49 13.64 3.00
C ILE A 89 6.97 13.53 3.01
N GLY A 90 6.25 14.67 3.06
CA GLY A 90 4.79 14.69 2.97
C GLY A 90 4.28 14.00 1.71
N GLY A 91 4.89 14.30 0.56
CA GLY A 91 4.59 13.65 -0.71
C GLY A 91 4.83 12.13 -0.67
N ASN A 92 5.98 11.70 -0.15
CA ASN A 92 6.34 10.28 -0.01
C ASN A 92 5.33 9.51 0.85
N LEU A 93 4.92 10.08 1.99
CA LEU A 93 3.96 9.47 2.91
C LEU A 93 2.56 9.36 2.27
N LEU A 94 2.11 10.38 1.55
CA LEU A 94 0.84 10.34 0.83
C LEU A 94 0.88 9.34 -0.32
N TRP A 95 1.98 9.27 -1.06
CA TRP A 95 2.16 8.33 -2.15
C TRP A 95 2.13 6.87 -1.66
N LYS A 96 2.81 6.57 -0.54
CA LYS A 96 2.74 5.25 0.11
C LYS A 96 1.33 4.88 0.54
N LYS A 97 0.58 5.82 1.13
CA LYS A 97 -0.84 5.60 1.47
C LYS A 97 -1.68 5.29 0.23
N ALA A 98 -1.44 5.99 -0.88
CA ALA A 98 -2.12 5.71 -2.14
C ALA A 98 -1.81 4.31 -2.67
N ASN A 99 -0.54 3.88 -2.58
CA ASN A 99 -0.10 2.57 -3.03
C ASN A 99 -0.75 1.42 -2.24
N ARG A 100 -1.05 1.62 -0.95
CA ARG A 100 -1.75 0.60 -0.15
C ARG A 100 -3.25 0.54 -0.45
N LEU A 101 -3.85 1.63 -0.92
CA LEU A 101 -5.26 1.68 -1.30
C LEU A 101 -5.53 1.19 -2.73
N ASP A 102 -4.57 1.39 -3.63
CA ASP A 102 -4.62 1.00 -5.05
C ASP A 102 -3.23 0.52 -5.49
N PRO A 103 -2.79 -0.66 -5.00
CA PRO A 103 -1.47 -1.21 -5.32
C PRO A 103 -1.36 -1.57 -6.80
N ALA A 104 -0.13 -1.47 -7.31
CA ALA A 104 0.17 -1.95 -8.65
C ALA A 104 0.21 -3.49 -8.66
N SER A 105 -0.13 -4.06 -9.82
CA SER A 105 0.08 -5.48 -10.06
C SER A 105 1.55 -5.80 -10.24
N GLU A 106 2.03 -6.86 -9.57
CA GLU A 106 3.39 -7.38 -9.74
C GLU A 106 3.66 -7.94 -11.14
N LYS A 107 2.60 -8.24 -11.91
CA LYS A 107 2.72 -8.71 -13.30
C LYS A 107 3.17 -7.58 -14.22
N ASN A 108 2.81 -6.33 -13.92
CA ASN A 108 3.32 -5.16 -14.61
C ASN A 108 4.56 -4.60 -13.89
N LYS A 109 5.72 -5.22 -14.14
CA LYS A 109 6.99 -4.91 -13.46
C LYS A 109 7.36 -3.43 -13.54
N PHE A 110 7.17 -2.79 -14.69
CA PHE A 110 7.48 -1.37 -14.85
C PHE A 110 6.60 -0.49 -13.95
N ARG A 111 5.27 -0.66 -14.02
CA ARG A 111 4.35 0.12 -13.18
C ARG A 111 4.57 -0.18 -11.71
N PHE A 112 4.80 -1.44 -11.35
CA PHE A 112 5.09 -1.85 -9.97
C PHE A 112 6.37 -1.18 -9.44
N PHE A 113 7.45 -1.19 -10.21
CA PHE A 113 8.69 -0.52 -9.84
C PHE A 113 8.50 1.00 -9.70
N VAL A 114 8.00 1.66 -10.73
CA VAL A 114 7.85 3.13 -10.74
C VAL A 114 6.91 3.56 -9.62
N GLN A 115 5.73 2.92 -9.48
CA GLN A 115 4.77 3.28 -8.46
C GLN A 115 5.35 3.12 -7.04
N ASN A 116 6.15 2.09 -6.78
CA ASN A 116 6.67 1.85 -5.44
C ASN A 116 7.97 2.62 -5.13
N GLN A 117 8.75 3.00 -6.14
CA GLN A 117 10.00 3.76 -5.95
C GLN A 117 9.91 5.24 -6.33
N LEU A 118 8.73 5.73 -6.74
CA LEU A 118 8.58 7.10 -7.24
C LEU A 118 9.05 8.15 -6.24
N GLY A 119 8.72 8.00 -4.96
CA GLY A 119 9.15 8.95 -3.93
C GLY A 119 10.68 9.08 -3.82
N ALA A 120 11.38 7.95 -3.88
CA ALA A 120 12.84 7.92 -3.90
C ALA A 120 13.41 8.58 -5.18
N ILE A 121 12.84 8.26 -6.35
CA ILE A 121 13.24 8.85 -7.65
C ILE A 121 13.07 10.37 -7.63
N ILE A 122 11.91 10.86 -7.19
CA ILE A 122 11.62 12.29 -7.11
C ILE A 122 12.54 12.99 -6.12
N THR A 123 12.93 12.33 -5.02
CA THR A 123 13.90 12.89 -4.07
C THR A 123 15.25 13.16 -4.74
N VAL A 124 15.74 12.23 -5.56
CA VAL A 124 16.99 12.43 -6.31
C VAL A 124 16.85 13.64 -7.24
N ILE A 125 15.74 13.75 -7.96
CA ILE A 125 15.47 14.87 -8.86
C ILE A 125 15.42 16.21 -8.11
N ALA A 126 14.81 16.25 -6.92
CA ALA A 126 14.54 17.47 -6.17
C ALA A 126 15.69 17.98 -5.28
N PHE A 127 16.73 17.17 -5.06
CA PHE A 127 17.85 17.52 -4.18
C PHE A 127 19.20 17.48 -4.87
N LEU A 128 19.41 16.55 -5.80
CA LEU A 128 20.73 16.34 -6.41
C LEU A 128 21.23 17.59 -7.17
N PRO A 129 20.42 18.28 -8.01
CA PRO A 129 20.89 19.48 -8.70
C PRO A 129 21.35 20.58 -7.75
N LEU A 130 20.58 20.88 -6.71
CA LEU A 130 20.95 21.89 -5.72
C LEU A 130 22.17 21.48 -4.88
N ILE A 131 22.29 20.20 -4.48
CA ILE A 131 23.47 19.70 -3.75
C ILE A 131 24.74 19.88 -4.60
N ILE A 132 24.69 19.49 -5.88
CA ILE A 132 25.82 19.68 -6.81
C ILE A 132 26.15 21.17 -6.91
N LEU A 133 25.14 22.03 -7.07
CA LEU A 133 25.34 23.47 -7.18
C LEU A 133 26.04 24.04 -5.94
N ILE A 134 25.62 23.66 -4.72
CA ILE A 134 26.25 24.11 -3.47
C ILE A 134 27.75 23.82 -3.47
N PHE A 135 28.19 22.63 -3.88
CA PHE A 135 29.61 22.30 -3.88
C PHE A 135 30.39 22.98 -5.02
N LEU A 136 29.74 23.26 -6.16
CA LEU A 136 30.36 23.90 -7.32
C LEU A 136 30.30 25.43 -7.31
N ASP A 137 29.51 26.04 -6.42
CA ASP A 137 29.34 27.49 -6.31
C ASP A 137 30.67 28.21 -6.02
N LYS A 138 30.98 29.31 -6.70
CA LYS A 138 32.27 30.00 -6.51
C LYS A 138 32.24 31.09 -5.42
N ASP A 139 31.05 31.54 -5.05
CA ASP A 139 30.84 32.65 -4.13
C ASP A 139 30.72 32.17 -2.67
N MET A 140 30.50 30.87 -2.44
CA MET A 140 30.58 30.24 -1.12
C MET A 140 32.00 29.82 -0.73
N ASP A 141 32.39 30.13 0.52
CA ASP A 141 33.64 29.62 1.09
C ASP A 141 33.55 28.10 1.43
N GLY A 142 34.71 27.46 1.65
CA GLY A 142 34.76 26.02 1.94
C GLY A 142 34.01 25.59 3.20
N LYS A 143 33.92 26.45 4.22
CA LYS A 143 33.20 26.17 5.47
C LYS A 143 31.69 26.24 5.24
N GLN A 144 31.20 27.24 4.50
CA GLN A 144 29.80 27.37 4.11
C GLN A 144 29.35 26.17 3.29
N LYS A 145 30.13 25.77 2.27
CA LYS A 145 29.85 24.57 1.46
C LYS A 145 29.80 23.31 2.32
N GLY A 146 30.75 23.14 3.23
CA GLY A 146 30.79 21.99 4.14
C GLY A 146 29.54 21.90 5.02
N ILE A 147 29.12 23.01 5.61
CA ILE A 147 27.94 23.06 6.50
C ILE A 147 26.65 22.86 5.70
N ILE A 148 26.42 23.65 4.65
CA ILE A 148 25.19 23.61 3.86
C ILE A 148 25.08 22.28 3.11
N GLY A 149 26.14 21.88 2.42
CA GLY A 149 26.18 20.63 1.66
C GLY A 149 26.00 19.41 2.57
N GLY A 150 26.61 19.41 3.76
CA GLY A 150 26.40 18.37 4.77
C GLY A 150 24.93 18.27 5.21
N ILE A 151 24.29 19.39 5.54
CA ILE A 151 22.86 19.42 5.88
C ILE A 151 22.01 18.92 4.71
N ALA A 152 22.29 19.38 3.49
CA ALA A 152 21.53 18.99 2.30
C ALA A 152 21.62 17.48 2.04
N ILE A 153 22.80 16.87 2.17
CA ILE A 153 22.99 15.42 2.03
C ILE A 153 22.21 14.65 3.11
N VAL A 154 22.27 15.08 4.38
CA VAL A 154 21.52 14.43 5.47
C VAL A 154 20.02 14.50 5.23
N LEU A 155 19.51 15.68 4.85
CA LEU A 155 18.10 15.87 4.53
C LEU A 155 17.68 15.01 3.33
N ALA A 156 18.46 15.01 2.24
CA ALA A 156 18.20 14.17 1.08
C ALA A 156 18.17 12.68 1.45
N GLY A 157 19.08 12.22 2.32
CA GLY A 157 19.09 10.85 2.83
C GLY A 157 17.82 10.48 3.61
N ILE A 158 17.35 11.37 4.49
CA ILE A 158 16.09 11.18 5.23
C ILE A 158 14.90 11.12 4.27
N VAL A 159 14.80 12.09 3.36
CA VAL A 159 13.71 12.16 2.38
C VAL A 159 13.73 10.90 1.50
N PHE A 160 14.90 10.48 1.03
CA PHE A 160 15.06 9.28 0.20
C PHE A 160 14.61 8.03 0.95
N ALA A 161 15.03 7.85 2.20
CA ALA A 161 14.62 6.72 3.03
C ALA A 161 13.09 6.67 3.24
N THR A 162 12.41 7.82 3.37
CA THR A 162 10.93 7.83 3.41
C THR A 162 10.28 7.50 2.07
N GLY A 163 10.97 7.75 0.96
CA GLY A 163 10.48 7.51 -0.41
C GLY A 163 10.68 6.09 -0.91
N VAL A 164 11.64 5.33 -0.38
CA VAL A 164 11.86 3.92 -0.73
C VAL A 164 10.76 3.05 -0.13
N GLU A 165 10.16 2.19 -0.94
CA GLU A 165 9.27 1.12 -0.48
C GLU A 165 10.03 -0.22 -0.51
N THR A 166 10.27 -0.80 0.67
CA THR A 166 11.02 -2.06 0.82
C THR A 166 10.13 -3.28 0.71
N ASP A 167 8.87 -3.15 1.13
CA ASP A 167 7.88 -4.22 1.13
C ASP A 167 6.63 -3.76 0.36
N PRO A 168 6.74 -3.60 -0.97
CA PRO A 168 5.65 -3.08 -1.78
C PRO A 168 4.49 -4.08 -1.84
N VAL A 169 3.33 -3.66 -1.34
CA VAL A 169 2.08 -4.44 -1.44
C VAL A 169 1.61 -4.45 -2.89
N SER A 170 1.21 -5.62 -3.37
CA SER A 170 0.63 -5.82 -4.70
C SER A 170 -0.83 -6.25 -4.64
N SER A 171 -1.56 -6.05 -5.74
CA SER A 171 -2.91 -6.60 -5.87
C SER A 171 -2.94 -8.11 -5.75
N GLU A 172 -1.91 -8.79 -6.26
CA GLU A 172 -1.75 -10.23 -6.15
C GLU A 172 -1.58 -10.64 -4.70
N GLN A 173 -0.71 -9.98 -3.93
CA GLN A 173 -0.53 -10.28 -2.51
C GLN A 173 -1.83 -10.17 -1.73
N ILE A 174 -2.60 -9.07 -1.92
CA ILE A 174 -3.90 -8.90 -1.28
C ILE A 174 -4.85 -10.02 -1.69
N SER A 175 -4.88 -10.39 -2.98
CA SER A 175 -5.70 -11.51 -3.47
C SER A 175 -5.33 -12.82 -2.78
N ARG A 176 -4.03 -13.13 -2.69
CA ARG A 176 -3.53 -14.35 -2.04
C ARG A 176 -3.95 -14.43 -0.58
N GLU A 177 -3.67 -13.39 0.18
CA GLU A 177 -3.95 -13.35 1.61
C GLU A 177 -5.45 -13.33 1.90
N THR A 178 -6.23 -12.62 1.07
CA THR A 178 -7.70 -12.63 1.14
C THR A 178 -8.25 -14.03 0.91
N ASN A 179 -7.76 -14.74 -0.12
CA ASN A 179 -8.19 -16.10 -0.43
C ASN A 179 -7.79 -17.08 0.70
N VAL A 180 -6.60 -16.95 1.29
CA VAL A 180 -6.22 -17.76 2.46
C VAL A 180 -7.19 -17.53 3.62
N VAL A 181 -7.45 -16.27 3.99
CA VAL A 181 -8.31 -15.93 5.14
C VAL A 181 -9.76 -16.37 4.91
N GLN A 182 -10.32 -16.11 3.72
CA GLN A 182 -11.68 -16.51 3.39
C GLN A 182 -11.86 -18.04 3.39
N ASN A 183 -10.91 -18.80 2.86
CA ASN A 183 -11.01 -20.26 2.86
C ASN A 183 -10.84 -20.88 4.26
N LEU A 184 -10.10 -20.23 5.16
CA LEU A 184 -9.97 -20.68 6.55
C LEU A 184 -11.19 -20.37 7.41
N THR A 185 -11.75 -19.16 7.26
CA THR A 185 -12.71 -18.60 8.21
C THR A 185 -14.12 -18.40 7.65
N GLY A 186 -14.28 -18.47 6.32
CA GLY A 186 -15.53 -18.17 5.60
C GLY A 186 -15.79 -16.68 5.38
N LYS A 187 -14.89 -15.79 5.81
CA LYS A 187 -15.03 -14.32 5.69
C LYS A 187 -13.67 -13.66 5.47
N ASP A 188 -13.67 -12.48 4.87
CA ASP A 188 -12.47 -11.63 4.77
C ASP A 188 -12.35 -10.78 6.04
N GLU A 189 -11.91 -11.40 7.13
CA GLU A 189 -11.71 -10.72 8.40
C GLU A 189 -10.41 -11.15 9.07
N VAL A 190 -9.60 -10.16 9.44
CA VAL A 190 -8.32 -10.32 10.12
C VAL A 190 -8.20 -9.36 11.29
N TRP A 191 -7.31 -9.70 12.22
CA TRP A 191 -7.05 -8.93 13.43
C TRP A 191 -5.61 -8.42 13.45
N TYR A 192 -5.43 -7.15 13.77
CA TYR A 192 -4.13 -6.50 13.69
C TYR A 192 -4.02 -5.28 14.60
N SER A 193 -2.81 -4.73 14.68
CA SER A 193 -2.54 -3.42 15.26
C SER A 193 -1.96 -2.53 14.17
N LYS A 194 -2.32 -1.24 14.16
CA LYS A 194 -1.80 -0.27 13.17
C LYS A 194 -0.28 -0.06 13.23
N LYS A 195 0.37 -0.48 14.32
CA LYS A 195 1.84 -0.47 14.49
C LYS A 195 2.47 -1.85 14.31
N GLY A 196 1.68 -2.87 14.01
CA GLY A 196 2.13 -4.24 13.82
C GLY A 196 2.73 -4.47 12.42
N SER A 197 3.49 -5.55 12.28
CA SER A 197 4.07 -5.99 11.02
C SER A 197 3.33 -7.17 10.37
N THR A 198 2.36 -7.75 11.08
CA THR A 198 1.53 -8.85 10.59
C THR A 198 0.09 -8.71 11.07
N PHE A 199 -0.85 -9.20 10.27
CA PHE A 199 -2.22 -9.43 10.71
C PHE A 199 -2.49 -10.93 10.87
N HIS A 200 -3.50 -11.26 11.67
CA HIS A 200 -3.76 -12.60 12.20
C HIS A 200 -5.17 -13.08 11.85
N VAL A 201 -5.32 -14.40 11.72
CA VAL A 201 -6.54 -15.06 11.20
C VAL A 201 -7.70 -15.05 12.21
N CYS A 202 -7.41 -14.87 13.50
CA CYS A 202 -8.44 -14.74 14.53
C CYS A 202 -7.96 -13.85 15.68
N GLU A 203 -8.92 -13.30 16.44
CA GLU A 203 -8.67 -12.47 17.62
C GLU A 203 -7.71 -13.14 18.62
N LYS A 204 -7.98 -14.39 18.97
CA LYS A 204 -7.16 -15.14 19.93
C LYS A 204 -5.70 -15.28 19.46
N ALA A 205 -5.48 -15.48 18.17
CA ALA A 205 -4.14 -15.54 17.60
C ALA A 205 -3.44 -14.17 17.60
N ALA A 206 -4.17 -13.08 17.34
CA ALA A 206 -3.64 -11.72 17.44
C ALA A 206 -3.17 -11.38 18.87
N LEU A 207 -3.93 -11.79 19.88
CA LEU A 207 -3.59 -11.55 21.29
C LEU A 207 -2.42 -12.43 21.77
N ILE A 208 -2.40 -13.71 21.36
CA ILE A 208 -1.40 -14.68 21.83
C ILE A 208 -0.12 -14.65 20.98
N THR A 209 -0.26 -14.96 19.69
CA THR A 209 0.89 -15.04 18.75
C THR A 209 1.36 -13.65 18.37
N GLY A 210 0.43 -12.77 18.02
CA GLY A 210 0.72 -11.37 17.66
C GLY A 210 1.16 -10.51 18.85
N ARG A 211 0.90 -10.96 20.08
CA ARG A 211 1.14 -10.21 21.33
C ARG A 211 0.56 -8.80 21.29
N ILE A 212 -0.54 -8.64 20.56
CA ILE A 212 -1.25 -7.37 20.45
C ILE A 212 -2.01 -7.16 21.75
N LYS A 213 -1.79 -6.02 22.41
CA LYS A 213 -2.58 -5.68 23.59
C LYS A 213 -4.02 -5.36 23.19
N PRO A 214 -5.04 -5.73 23.99
CA PRO A 214 -6.45 -5.54 23.64
C PRO A 214 -6.81 -4.11 23.22
N GLU A 215 -6.23 -3.10 23.86
CA GLU A 215 -6.47 -1.69 23.57
C GLU A 215 -5.93 -1.22 22.21
N ASN A 216 -5.01 -1.99 21.62
CA ASN A 216 -4.42 -1.72 20.30
C ASN A 216 -4.94 -2.66 19.22
N LEU A 217 -5.85 -3.57 19.58
CA LEU A 217 -6.42 -4.54 18.67
C LEU A 217 -7.50 -3.88 17.82
N THR A 218 -7.40 -4.06 16.51
CA THR A 218 -8.42 -3.71 15.53
C THR A 218 -8.67 -4.90 14.63
N HIS A 219 -9.79 -4.87 13.91
CA HIS A 219 -10.13 -5.85 12.89
C HIS A 219 -10.56 -5.15 11.61
N GLY A 220 -10.66 -5.93 10.54
CA GLY A 220 -11.11 -5.49 9.22
C GLY A 220 -10.78 -6.54 8.17
N THR A 221 -10.98 -6.19 6.91
CA THR A 221 -10.55 -7.00 5.76
C THR A 221 -9.03 -7.03 5.63
N VAL A 222 -8.50 -8.00 4.88
CA VAL A 222 -7.08 -8.05 4.51
C VAL A 222 -6.64 -6.73 3.85
N ALA A 223 -7.45 -6.21 2.92
CA ALA A 223 -7.16 -4.96 2.24
C ALA A 223 -7.12 -3.74 3.19
N GLU A 224 -7.97 -3.71 4.22
CA GLU A 224 -7.95 -2.66 5.24
C GLU A 224 -6.71 -2.76 6.14
N ALA A 225 -6.24 -3.97 6.47
CA ALA A 225 -5.00 -4.16 7.21
C ALA A 225 -3.79 -3.59 6.43
N HIS A 226 -3.71 -3.87 5.13
CA HIS A 226 -2.71 -3.27 4.24
C HIS A 226 -2.83 -1.75 4.17
N ALA A 227 -4.06 -1.23 3.99
CA ALA A 227 -4.33 0.20 3.97
C ALA A 227 -3.92 0.89 5.29
N ALA A 228 -4.03 0.20 6.42
CA ALA A 228 -3.57 0.66 7.73
C ALA A 228 -2.04 0.61 7.90
N GLY A 229 -1.32 0.00 6.95
CA GLY A 229 0.13 -0.10 6.94
C GLY A 229 0.69 -1.37 7.56
N VAL A 230 -0.14 -2.40 7.76
CA VAL A 230 0.30 -3.73 8.19
C VAL A 230 0.59 -4.55 6.94
N PRO A 231 1.86 -4.92 6.67
CA PRO A 231 2.33 -5.28 5.33
C PRO A 231 1.99 -6.69 4.86
N ARG A 232 1.55 -7.61 5.73
CA ARG A 232 1.32 -9.01 5.35
C ARG A 232 0.54 -9.82 6.38
N LEU A 233 0.03 -10.96 5.94
CA LEU A 233 -0.46 -12.02 6.80
C LEU A 233 0.70 -12.63 7.61
N THR A 234 0.42 -13.02 8.84
CA THR A 234 1.34 -13.84 9.64
C THR A 234 1.74 -15.12 8.88
N LYS A 235 3.04 -15.37 8.81
CA LYS A 235 3.58 -16.60 8.19
C LYS A 235 3.29 -17.87 9.01
N LEU A 236 2.73 -17.69 10.20
CA LEU A 236 2.37 -18.74 11.14
C LEU A 236 0.87 -19.07 11.10
N TRP A 237 0.15 -18.61 10.05
CA TRP A 237 -1.31 -18.73 9.98
C TRP A 237 -1.80 -20.18 10.12
N THR A 238 -1.03 -21.18 9.69
CA THR A 238 -1.36 -22.61 9.87
C THR A 238 -1.41 -23.01 11.34
N SER A 239 -0.39 -22.61 12.11
CA SER A 239 -0.32 -22.87 13.54
C SER A 239 -1.37 -22.08 14.31
N GLU A 240 -1.64 -20.84 13.92
CA GLU A 240 -2.70 -20.00 14.51
C GLU A 240 -4.07 -20.62 14.26
N ALA A 241 -4.35 -21.01 13.02
CA ALA A 241 -5.59 -21.66 12.61
C ALA A 241 -5.87 -22.91 13.44
N ARG A 242 -4.85 -23.78 13.58
CA ARG A 242 -4.93 -25.05 14.30
C ARG A 242 -5.06 -24.89 15.81
N ASN A 243 -4.24 -24.02 16.42
CA ASN A 243 -4.06 -23.98 17.87
C ASN A 243 -4.91 -22.91 18.55
N HIS A 244 -5.35 -21.88 17.82
CA HIS A 244 -5.95 -20.68 18.41
C HIS A 244 -7.29 -20.30 17.79
N CYS A 245 -7.52 -20.62 16.52
CA CYS A 245 -8.73 -20.19 15.82
C CYS A 245 -9.81 -21.27 15.70
N GLY A 246 -9.53 -22.51 16.14
CA GLY A 246 -10.49 -23.62 16.05
C GLY A 246 -10.87 -23.97 14.62
N VAL A 247 -9.97 -23.73 13.66
CA VAL A 247 -10.19 -24.09 12.27
C VAL A 247 -9.99 -25.60 12.12
N PRO A 248 -11.00 -26.34 11.62
CA PRO A 248 -10.87 -27.76 11.30
C PRO A 248 -9.69 -28.06 10.36
N GLU A 249 -9.02 -29.19 10.60
CA GLU A 249 -7.81 -29.55 9.86
C GLU A 249 -8.08 -29.76 8.35
N ASP A 250 -9.26 -30.25 7.98
CA ASP A 250 -9.68 -30.37 6.57
C ASP A 250 -9.68 -29.03 5.83
N ARG A 251 -10.11 -27.94 6.48
CA ARG A 251 -10.02 -26.58 5.90
C ARG A 251 -8.58 -26.10 5.76
N ILE A 252 -7.74 -26.35 6.76
CA ILE A 252 -6.31 -26.01 6.69
C ILE A 252 -5.65 -26.77 5.53
N GLN A 253 -5.93 -28.06 5.41
CA GLN A 253 -5.40 -28.91 4.34
C GLN A 253 -5.93 -28.52 2.96
N SER A 254 -7.19 -28.07 2.87
CA SER A 254 -7.80 -27.53 1.65
C SER A 254 -7.03 -26.30 1.13
N VAL A 255 -6.66 -25.38 2.04
CA VAL A 255 -5.82 -24.23 1.68
C VAL A 255 -4.43 -24.68 1.23
N LEU A 256 -3.80 -25.59 1.98
CA LEU A 256 -2.46 -26.10 1.68
C LEU A 256 -2.36 -26.98 0.43
N SER A 257 -3.48 -27.46 -0.10
CA SER A 257 -3.57 -28.24 -1.34
C SER A 257 -3.93 -27.38 -2.57
N GLY A 258 -4.09 -26.07 -2.40
CA GLY A 258 -4.38 -25.13 -3.49
C GLY A 258 -5.86 -24.96 -3.80
N ALA A 259 -6.79 -25.39 -2.93
CA ALA A 259 -8.23 -25.18 -3.13
C ALA A 259 -8.63 -23.69 -3.16
N THR A 260 -7.72 -22.80 -2.78
CA THR A 260 -7.86 -21.33 -2.85
C THR A 260 -7.64 -20.74 -4.25
N GLY A 261 -7.33 -21.57 -5.27
CA GLY A 261 -6.90 -21.10 -6.59
C GLY A 261 -5.47 -20.56 -6.62
N LEU A 262 -4.72 -20.75 -5.53
CA LEU A 262 -3.32 -20.34 -5.40
C LEU A 262 -2.38 -21.43 -5.92
N SER A 263 -1.31 -21.00 -6.60
CA SER A 263 -0.22 -21.91 -6.92
C SER A 263 0.56 -22.32 -5.67
N ALA A 264 1.33 -23.40 -5.76
CA ALA A 264 2.23 -23.79 -4.67
C ALA A 264 3.23 -22.69 -4.32
N ASP A 265 3.69 -21.91 -5.31
CA ASP A 265 4.61 -20.80 -5.09
C ASP A 265 3.92 -19.61 -4.40
N ASP A 266 2.68 -19.30 -4.78
CA ASP A 266 1.86 -18.30 -4.09
C ASP A 266 1.63 -18.66 -2.61
N LEU A 267 1.46 -19.94 -2.29
CA LEU A 267 1.31 -20.42 -0.91
C LEU A 267 2.62 -20.31 -0.12
N LYS A 268 3.78 -20.59 -0.74
CA LYS A 268 5.10 -20.45 -0.09
C LYS A 268 5.34 -19.02 0.40
N ASP A 269 4.85 -18.02 -0.33
CA ASP A 269 4.98 -16.61 0.05
C ASP A 269 4.21 -16.27 1.34
N THR A 270 3.15 -17.04 1.63
CA THR A 270 2.31 -16.85 2.83
C THR A 270 2.77 -17.64 4.05
N LEU A 271 3.75 -18.55 3.90
CA LEU A 271 4.19 -19.48 4.95
C LEU A 271 5.59 -19.19 5.45
N ASP A 272 5.86 -19.61 6.69
CA ASP A 272 7.22 -19.68 7.21
C ASP A 272 8.01 -20.73 6.40
N PRO A 273 9.29 -20.48 6.06
CA PRO A 273 10.11 -21.45 5.33
C PRO A 273 10.10 -22.87 5.92
N LYS A 274 9.96 -23.01 7.25
CA LYS A 274 9.89 -24.30 7.94
C LYS A 274 8.59 -25.05 7.68
N ASP A 275 7.53 -24.33 7.35
CA ASP A 275 6.17 -24.85 7.15
C ASP A 275 5.84 -25.07 5.68
N GLN A 276 6.70 -24.65 4.74
CA GLN A 276 6.48 -24.83 3.30
C GLN A 276 6.40 -26.31 2.88
N GLY A 277 7.00 -27.22 3.66
CA GLY A 277 6.85 -28.67 3.45
C GLY A 277 5.44 -29.21 3.69
N GLN A 278 4.54 -28.40 4.28
CA GLN A 278 3.13 -28.76 4.47
C GLN A 278 2.30 -28.59 3.18
N ILE A 279 2.80 -27.87 2.18
CA ILE A 279 2.12 -27.69 0.89
C ILE A 279 2.11 -29.03 0.16
N LYS A 280 0.91 -29.52 -0.14
CA LYS A 280 0.73 -30.73 -0.95
C LYS A 280 0.60 -30.29 -2.41
N ALA A 281 1.29 -30.97 -3.32
CA ALA A 281 1.09 -30.74 -4.75
C ALA A 281 -0.42 -30.84 -5.05
N PRO A 282 -0.99 -29.94 -5.89
CA PRO A 282 -2.39 -30.03 -6.25
C PRO A 282 -2.62 -31.44 -6.81
N ALA A 283 -3.52 -32.20 -6.20
CA ALA A 283 -3.89 -33.50 -6.73
C ALA A 283 -4.25 -33.28 -8.21
N SER A 284 -3.61 -34.03 -9.12
CA SER A 284 -3.79 -33.92 -10.56
C SER A 284 -5.26 -34.05 -10.93
N GLY A 285 -5.96 -32.92 -10.93
CA GLY A 285 -7.38 -32.78 -11.12
C GLY A 285 -7.57 -31.37 -11.64
N VAL A 286 -8.06 -31.26 -12.87
CA VAL A 286 -8.33 -30.01 -13.56
C VAL A 286 -9.08 -29.06 -12.60
N PRO A 287 -8.60 -27.81 -12.40
CA PRO A 287 -9.38 -26.83 -11.64
C PRO A 287 -10.70 -26.62 -12.36
N THR A 288 -11.79 -27.10 -11.76
CA THR A 288 -13.14 -26.79 -12.23
C THR A 288 -13.48 -25.39 -11.69
N PRO A 289 -13.91 -24.42 -12.53
CA PRO A 289 -14.15 -23.04 -12.11
C PRO A 289 -15.32 -22.85 -11.12
N ASN A 290 -15.97 -23.92 -10.65
CA ASN A 290 -17.34 -23.85 -10.14
C ASN A 290 -17.51 -24.27 -8.68
N ASN A 291 -16.45 -24.35 -7.87
CA ASN A 291 -16.61 -24.66 -6.44
C ASN A 291 -16.40 -23.46 -5.51
N VAL A 292 -16.60 -22.24 -6.03
CA VAL A 292 -17.08 -21.14 -5.19
C VAL A 292 -18.55 -21.47 -4.89
N THR A 293 -18.84 -21.97 -3.68
CA THR A 293 -20.22 -21.95 -3.21
C THR A 293 -20.70 -20.49 -3.30
N PRO A 294 -21.74 -20.17 -4.09
CA PRO A 294 -22.22 -18.79 -4.16
C PRO A 294 -22.56 -18.32 -2.75
N LEU A 295 -22.03 -17.16 -2.34
CA LEU A 295 -22.56 -16.45 -1.18
C LEU A 295 -24.09 -16.36 -1.35
N PRO A 296 -24.89 -16.61 -0.30
CA PRO A 296 -26.33 -16.45 -0.39
C PRO A 296 -26.66 -15.03 -0.84
N SER A 297 -27.28 -14.92 -2.01
CA SER A 297 -27.66 -13.69 -2.70
C SER A 297 -28.91 -13.03 -2.12
N THR A 298 -29.09 -13.09 -0.79
CA THR A 298 -30.19 -12.42 -0.11
C THR A 298 -29.64 -11.26 0.70
N PRO A 299 -30.00 -10.00 0.39
CA PRO A 299 -29.73 -8.90 1.29
C PRO A 299 -30.36 -9.21 2.65
N ALA A 300 -29.58 -9.13 3.73
CA ALA A 300 -30.15 -9.14 5.08
C ALA A 300 -31.24 -8.04 5.14
N PRO A 301 -32.47 -8.36 5.58
CA PRO A 301 -33.51 -7.34 5.72
C PRO A 301 -33.04 -6.27 6.72
N ALA A 302 -33.23 -5.00 6.35
CA ALA A 302 -32.85 -3.87 7.16
C ALA A 302 -33.47 -3.97 8.57
N PRO A 303 -32.76 -3.59 9.64
CA PRO A 303 -33.30 -3.58 10.98
C PRO A 303 -34.50 -2.62 11.04
N ASN A 304 -35.64 -3.17 11.41
CA ASN A 304 -36.91 -2.48 11.56
C ASN A 304 -36.79 -1.47 12.71
N THR A 305 -36.63 -0.18 12.38
CA THR A 305 -36.65 0.90 13.37
C THR A 305 -38.10 1.18 13.75
N GLN A 306 -38.63 0.36 14.67
CA GLN A 306 -39.81 0.75 15.43
C GLN A 306 -39.43 1.91 16.36
N ARG A 307 -39.89 3.10 15.98
CA ARG A 307 -39.93 4.29 16.82
C ARG A 307 -40.82 3.99 18.05
N PRO A 308 -40.30 4.05 19.29
CA PRO A 308 -41.17 4.00 20.45
C PRO A 308 -42.03 5.27 20.50
N ALA A 309 -43.32 5.08 20.70
CA ALA A 309 -44.27 6.15 21.01
C ALA A 309 -44.26 6.41 22.52
N ALA A 310 -43.84 7.61 22.92
CA ALA A 310 -44.32 8.42 24.04
C ALA A 310 -43.52 9.73 24.05
#